data_AF-A0A8J3HAI4-F1
#
_entry.id   AF-A0A8J3HAI4-F1
#
_cell.length_a   1.000
_cell.length_b   1.000
_cell.length_c   1.000
_cell.angle_alpha   90.00
_cell.angle_beta   90.00
_cell.angle_gamma   90.00
#
_symmetry.space_group_name_H-M   'P 1'
#
loop_
_entity.id
_entity.type
_entity.pdbx_description
1 polymer ?
#
loop_
_entity_poly.entity_id
_entity_poly.type
_entity_poly.pdbx_seq_one_letter_code
_entity_poly.pdbx_strand_id
1 'polypeptide(L)'
;MRVGRHPDQSGYRSFMVLKAEVDGLAGERPHIRRRDEATPAGQPASVFANSVGMKRRGWYPALHDAGHAPAFWSRHPVTRRAVLYVSEDDMVEFHRRFLTPMTMQQEFGLHRQTCTARLRAADVKPFSPGGVDFGPLYVRKEAEPVLRRAANSDAD
;
A
#
# COMPACT_ATOMS: atom_id res chain seq x y z
N MET A 1 -2.95 -31.51 25.36
CA MET A 1 -4.28 -31.72 24.77
C MET A 1 -4.36 -33.13 24.21
N ARG A 2 -5.31 -33.92 24.70
CA ARG A 2 -5.59 -35.30 24.26
C ARG A 2 -6.65 -35.27 23.17
N VAL A 3 -6.42 -36.04 22.11
CA VAL A 3 -7.31 -36.11 20.94
C VAL A 3 -7.92 -37.51 20.86
N GLY A 4 -9.24 -37.56 20.87
CA GLY A 4 -10.04 -38.75 20.57
C GLY A 4 -10.64 -38.67 19.15
N ARG A 5 -11.30 -39.74 18.72
CA ARG A 5 -11.96 -39.81 17.41
C ARG A 5 -13.39 -40.30 17.55
N HIS A 6 -14.34 -39.61 16.93
CA HIS A 6 -15.74 -40.00 16.88
C HIS A 6 -15.89 -41.15 15.86
N PRO A 7 -16.44 -42.30 16.26
CA PRO A 7 -16.53 -43.47 15.38
C PRO A 7 -17.44 -43.21 14.16
N ASP A 8 -18.54 -42.49 14.36
CA ASP A 8 -19.55 -42.26 13.31
C ASP A 8 -19.32 -41.00 12.45
N GLN A 9 -18.18 -40.33 12.61
CA GLN A 9 -17.85 -39.14 11.83
C GLN A 9 -16.55 -39.34 11.06
N SER A 10 -16.45 -38.76 9.86
CA SER A 10 -15.28 -38.85 8.99
C SER A 10 -14.63 -37.47 8.78
N GLY A 11 -13.34 -37.47 8.44
CA GLY A 11 -12.57 -36.25 8.20
C GLY A 11 -12.26 -35.46 9.47
N TYR A 12 -11.88 -34.19 9.32
CA TYR A 12 -11.42 -33.32 10.42
C TYR A 12 -12.44 -33.14 11.55
N ARG A 13 -13.73 -33.25 11.27
CA ARG A 13 -14.82 -33.19 12.28
C ARG A 13 -14.84 -34.40 13.22
N SER A 14 -14.16 -35.48 12.88
CA SER A 14 -14.11 -36.68 13.72
C SER A 14 -13.16 -36.55 14.91
N PHE A 15 -12.23 -35.58 14.89
CA PHE A 15 -11.35 -35.36 16.03
C PHE A 15 -12.11 -34.64 17.15
N MET A 16 -12.09 -35.23 18.35
CA MET A 16 -12.71 -34.67 19.54
C MET A 16 -11.67 -34.46 20.62
N VAL A 17 -11.85 -33.42 21.42
CA VAL A 17 -10.93 -33.03 22.49
C VAL A 17 -11.73 -32.82 23.76
N LEU A 18 -11.12 -33.08 24.91
CA LEU A 18 -11.80 -32.91 26.18
C LEU A 18 -12.12 -31.44 26.39
N LYS A 19 -13.40 -31.12 26.59
CA LYS A 19 -13.87 -29.76 26.81
C LYS A 19 -13.13 -29.08 27.98
N ALA A 20 -12.89 -29.79 29.09
CA ALA A 20 -12.13 -29.26 30.22
C ALA A 20 -10.67 -28.91 29.87
N GLU A 21 -10.03 -29.63 28.94
CA GLU A 21 -8.69 -29.26 28.46
C GLU A 21 -8.74 -28.06 27.52
N VAL A 22 -9.78 -27.93 26.68
CA VAL A 22 -10.00 -26.75 25.83
C VAL A 22 -10.31 -25.51 26.67
N ASP A 23 -11.16 -25.65 27.69
CA ASP A 23 -11.53 -24.59 28.62
C ASP A 23 -10.31 -24.18 29.48
N GLY A 24 -9.45 -25.15 29.85
CA GLY A 24 -8.16 -24.89 30.48
C GLY A 24 -7.17 -24.13 29.57
N LEU A 25 -7.15 -24.47 28.28
CA LEU A 25 -6.41 -23.74 27.25
C LEU A 25 -6.99 -22.35 26.95
N ALA A 26 -8.26 -22.10 27.22
CA ALA A 26 -8.85 -20.76 27.07
C ALA A 26 -8.36 -19.79 28.15
N GLY A 27 -7.97 -20.30 29.33
CA GLY A 27 -7.33 -19.54 30.41
C GLY A 27 -5.83 -19.28 30.19
N GLU A 28 -5.14 -20.21 29.52
CA GLU A 28 -3.81 -19.97 28.97
C GLU A 28 -3.95 -19.15 27.70
N ARG A 29 -3.94 -17.82 27.85
CA ARG A 29 -3.99 -16.79 26.80
C ARG A 29 -3.75 -17.39 25.41
N PRO A 30 -4.69 -17.23 24.45
CA PRO A 30 -4.50 -17.76 23.11
C PRO A 30 -3.10 -17.37 22.63
N HIS A 31 -2.48 -18.18 21.78
CA HIS A 31 -1.34 -17.75 20.98
C HIS A 31 -1.78 -16.64 20.00
N ILE A 32 -2.44 -15.58 20.48
CA ILE A 32 -2.31 -14.23 19.98
C ILE A 32 -0.81 -14.06 19.92
N ARG A 33 -0.25 -14.14 18.70
CA ARG A 33 1.07 -13.62 18.41
C ARG A 33 1.05 -12.24 19.06
N ARG A 34 1.71 -12.08 20.22
CA ARG A 34 1.74 -10.81 20.93
C ARG A 34 2.06 -9.78 19.85
N ARG A 35 1.10 -8.90 19.59
CA ARG A 35 1.32 -7.74 18.74
C ARG A 35 2.53 -7.09 19.37
N ASP A 36 3.67 -7.08 18.68
CA ASP A 36 4.74 -6.19 19.09
C ASP A 36 4.10 -4.80 19.03
N GLU A 37 3.84 -4.20 20.20
CA GLU A 37 3.04 -2.97 20.35
C GLU A 37 3.71 -1.77 19.67
N ALA A 38 4.97 -1.91 19.28
CA ALA A 38 5.65 -1.01 18.36
C ALA A 38 5.04 -1.15 16.94
N THR A 39 3.83 -0.62 16.78
CA THR A 39 3.27 -0.36 15.45
C THR A 39 4.22 0.63 14.77
N PRO A 40 4.80 0.29 13.61
CA PRO A 40 5.67 1.22 12.90
C PRO A 40 4.92 2.54 12.66
N ALA A 41 5.60 3.68 12.82
CA ALA A 41 5.02 5.00 12.61
C ALA A 41 4.75 5.25 11.11
N GLY A 42 3.72 4.60 10.57
CA GLY A 42 3.39 4.64 9.16
C GLY A 42 2.63 3.40 8.69
N GLN A 43 2.48 3.28 7.38
CA GLN A 43 1.82 2.14 6.74
C GLN A 43 2.77 1.39 5.80
N PRO A 44 2.53 0.10 5.54
CA PRO A 44 3.33 -0.63 4.56
C PRO A 44 3.29 0.07 3.20
N ALA A 45 4.43 0.15 2.53
CA ALA A 45 4.58 0.83 1.25
C ALA A 45 3.63 0.29 0.16
N SER A 46 3.24 -0.99 0.24
CA SER A 46 2.23 -1.56 -0.64
C SER A 46 0.82 -0.99 -0.41
N VAL A 47 0.48 -0.64 0.83
CA VAL A 47 -0.82 -0.02 1.16
C VAL A 47 -0.84 1.40 0.61
N PHE A 48 0.22 2.17 0.82
CA PHE A 48 0.35 3.50 0.23
C PHE A 48 0.37 3.47 -1.31
N ALA A 49 1.12 2.56 -1.93
CA ALA A 49 1.12 2.40 -3.38
C ALA A 49 -0.30 2.14 -3.92
N ASN A 50 -1.08 1.30 -3.25
CA ASN A 50 -2.47 1.05 -3.62
C ASN A 50 -3.35 2.30 -3.47
N SER A 51 -3.16 3.12 -2.43
CA SER A 51 -3.94 4.35 -2.22
C SER A 51 -3.64 5.43 -3.24
N VAL A 52 -2.46 5.41 -3.88
CA VAL A 52 -2.12 6.30 -5.02
C VAL A 52 -2.35 5.63 -6.38
N GLY A 53 -3.03 4.48 -6.42
CA GLY A 53 -3.40 3.79 -7.65
C GLY A 53 -2.29 2.96 -8.31
N MET A 54 -1.15 2.79 -7.65
CA MET A 54 0.01 2.06 -8.14
C MET A 54 0.04 0.63 -7.60
N LYS A 55 -0.68 -0.27 -8.29
CA LYS A 55 -0.90 -1.66 -7.83
C LYS A 55 0.20 -2.66 -8.23
N ARG A 56 1.18 -2.23 -9.03
CA ARG A 56 2.27 -3.13 -9.48
C ARG A 56 3.06 -3.61 -8.26
N ARG A 57 3.22 -4.93 -8.10
CA ARG A 57 4.00 -5.51 -7.00
C ARG A 57 5.43 -4.97 -7.04
N GLY A 58 5.94 -4.55 -5.87
CA GLY A 58 7.31 -4.02 -5.76
C GLY A 58 7.49 -2.61 -6.34
N TRP A 59 6.41 -1.93 -6.74
CA TRP A 59 6.50 -0.59 -7.32
C TRP A 59 7.17 0.44 -6.39
N TYR A 60 6.68 0.56 -5.15
CA TYR A 60 7.22 1.50 -4.18
C TYR A 60 8.65 1.14 -3.73
N PRO A 61 8.97 -0.15 -3.43
CA PRO A 61 10.35 -0.56 -3.20
C PRO A 61 11.29 -0.18 -4.35
N ALA A 62 10.94 -0.43 -5.60
CA ALA A 62 11.78 -0.05 -6.74
C ALA A 62 12.00 1.47 -6.82
N LEU A 63 10.99 2.27 -6.49
CA LEU A 63 11.11 3.73 -6.45
C LEU A 63 11.98 4.22 -5.28
N HIS A 64 11.89 3.55 -4.13
CA HIS A 64 12.73 3.80 -2.96
C HIS A 64 14.19 3.43 -3.22
N ASP A 65 14.44 2.23 -3.76
CA ASP A 65 15.78 1.73 -4.07
C ASP A 65 16.47 2.61 -5.14
N ALA A 66 15.69 3.26 -6.02
CA ALA A 66 16.18 4.26 -6.97
C ALA A 66 16.42 5.65 -6.34
N GLY A 67 16.17 5.83 -5.04
CA GLY A 67 16.41 7.09 -4.33
C GLY A 67 15.35 8.17 -4.63
N HIS A 68 14.15 7.78 -5.05
CA HIS A 68 13.11 8.73 -5.45
C HIS A 68 11.96 8.84 -4.46
N ALA A 69 11.80 7.87 -3.56
CA ALA A 69 10.78 7.91 -2.52
C ALA A 69 11.37 7.57 -1.14
N PRO A 70 11.18 8.41 -0.12
CA PRO A 70 11.62 8.11 1.23
C PRO A 70 10.74 7.01 1.84
N ALA A 71 11.38 6.11 2.59
CA ALA A 71 10.75 4.98 3.24
C ALA A 71 11.72 4.36 4.24
N PHE A 72 11.24 3.50 5.12
CA PHE A 72 12.09 2.79 6.08
C PHE A 72 11.70 1.33 6.24
N TRP A 73 12.69 0.47 6.46
CA TRP A 73 12.47 -0.94 6.73
C TRP A 73 12.08 -1.17 8.19
N SER A 74 10.98 -1.88 8.41
CA SER A 74 10.57 -2.30 9.75
C SER A 74 10.01 -3.73 9.74
N ARG A 75 9.95 -4.37 10.91
CA ARG A 75 9.38 -5.71 11.05
C ARG A 75 7.87 -5.62 11.12
N HIS A 76 7.18 -6.38 10.27
CA HIS A 76 5.73 -6.47 10.31
C HIS A 76 5.26 -7.10 11.64
N PRO A 77 4.31 -6.48 12.38
CA PRO A 77 3.98 -6.90 13.76
C PRO A 77 3.44 -8.33 13.86
N VAL A 78 2.75 -8.82 12.83
CA VAL A 78 2.17 -10.19 12.82
C VAL A 78 3.10 -11.23 12.18
N THR A 79 3.70 -10.96 11.02
CA THR A 79 4.49 -11.92 10.26
C THR A 79 5.98 -11.88 10.60
N ARG A 80 6.44 -10.85 11.32
CA ARG A 80 7.83 -10.56 11.70
C ARG A 80 8.82 -10.44 10.54
N ARG A 81 8.32 -10.43 9.30
CA ARG A 81 9.13 -10.20 8.10
C ARG A 81 9.50 -8.73 7.99
N ALA A 82 10.68 -8.44 7.43
CA ALA A 82 11.04 -7.09 7.03
C ALA A 82 10.10 -6.62 5.92
N VAL A 83 9.47 -5.47 6.13
CA VAL A 83 8.55 -4.82 5.21
C VAL A 83 8.93 -3.35 5.13
N LEU A 84 8.82 -2.76 3.95
CA LEU A 84 9.04 -1.34 3.73
C LEU A 84 7.81 -0.56 4.21
N TYR A 85 8.01 0.46 5.04
CA TYR A 85 6.98 1.36 5.57
C TYR A 85 7.21 2.78 5.07
N VAL A 86 6.13 3.54 5.01
CA VAL A 86 6.10 4.95 4.62
C VAL A 86 5.43 5.71 5.75
N SER A 87 6.13 6.68 6.34
CA SER A 87 5.60 7.55 7.39
C SER A 87 4.65 8.60 6.79
N GLU A 88 3.96 9.36 7.64
CA GLU A 88 3.11 10.46 7.18
C GLU A 88 3.93 11.56 6.49
N ASP A 89 5.08 11.92 7.04
CA ASP A 89 5.99 12.89 6.44
C ASP A 89 6.51 12.41 5.08
N ASP A 90 6.85 11.13 4.96
CA ASP A 90 7.29 10.52 3.69
C ASP A 90 6.18 10.54 2.63
N MET A 91 4.92 10.33 3.04
CA MET A 91 3.76 10.42 2.15
C MET A 91 3.57 11.86 1.66
N VAL A 92 3.68 12.84 2.55
CA VAL A 92 3.61 14.27 2.20
C VAL A 92 4.74 14.65 1.24
N GLU A 93 5.96 14.19 1.49
CA GLU A 93 7.09 14.42 0.59
C GLU A 93 6.85 13.80 -0.79
N PHE A 94 6.36 12.56 -0.84
CA PHE A 94 5.97 11.92 -2.08
C PHE A 94 4.94 12.76 -2.85
N HIS A 95 3.87 13.20 -2.18
CA HIS A 95 2.83 14.01 -2.82
C HIS A 95 3.30 15.40 -3.22
N ARG A 96 4.28 15.99 -2.54
CA ARG A 96 4.92 17.26 -2.95
C ARG A 96 5.72 17.10 -4.24
N ARG A 97 6.32 15.93 -4.45
CA ARG A 97 7.20 15.70 -5.61
C ARG A 97 6.46 15.10 -6.80
N PHE A 98 5.48 14.24 -6.56
CA PHE A 98 4.86 13.42 -7.60
C PHE A 98 3.34 13.48 -7.61
N LEU A 99 2.80 13.19 -8.79
CA LEU A 99 1.39 12.99 -9.06
C LEU A 99 1.19 11.64 -9.75
N THR A 100 0.13 10.93 -9.38
CA THR A 100 -0.36 9.75 -10.09
C THR A 100 -1.75 10.05 -10.69
N PRO A 101 -2.23 9.31 -11.70
CA PRO A 101 -3.56 9.54 -12.25
C PRO A 101 -4.68 9.54 -11.21
N MET A 102 -4.54 8.74 -10.14
CA MET A 102 -5.49 8.71 -9.03
C MET A 102 -5.45 10.01 -8.22
N THR A 103 -4.26 10.50 -7.84
CA THR A 103 -4.14 11.75 -7.08
C THR A 103 -4.50 12.96 -7.94
N MET A 104 -4.18 12.95 -9.24
CA MET A 104 -4.61 14.00 -10.17
C MET A 104 -6.13 14.12 -10.22
N GLN A 105 -6.85 12.99 -10.31
CA GLN A 105 -8.31 13.02 -10.33
C GLN A 105 -8.88 13.55 -9.02
N GLN A 106 -8.30 13.16 -7.88
CA GLN A 106 -8.73 13.63 -6.56
C GLN A 106 -8.46 15.12 -6.36
N GLU A 107 -7.30 15.61 -6.79
CA GLU A 107 -6.87 16.99 -6.56
C GLU A 107 -7.45 18.00 -7.55
N PHE A 108 -7.61 17.63 -8.83
CA PHE A 108 -8.02 18.57 -9.88
C PHE A 108 -9.46 18.33 -10.36
N GLY A 109 -10.16 17.32 -9.85
CA GLY A 109 -11.54 16.99 -10.24
C GLY A 109 -11.70 16.44 -11.67
N LEU A 110 -10.62 16.35 -12.43
CA LEU A 110 -10.61 15.85 -13.80
C LEU A 110 -10.55 14.33 -13.83
N HIS A 111 -11.26 13.69 -14.76
CA HIS A 111 -11.15 12.24 -14.92
C HIS A 111 -9.71 11.83 -15.26
N ARG A 112 -9.20 10.76 -14.66
CA ARG A 112 -7.78 10.34 -14.77
C ARG A 112 -7.28 10.17 -16.21
N GLN A 113 -8.10 9.68 -17.13
CA GLN A 113 -7.75 9.59 -18.56
C GLN A 113 -7.60 10.98 -19.19
N THR A 114 -8.47 11.92 -18.85
CA THR A 114 -8.39 13.33 -19.28
C THR A 114 -7.11 13.96 -18.78
N CYS A 115 -6.73 13.75 -17.51
CA CYS A 115 -5.44 14.20 -16.97
C CYS A 115 -4.28 13.69 -17.82
N THR A 116 -4.21 12.38 -18.07
CA THR A 116 -3.12 11.80 -18.85
C THR A 116 -3.08 12.29 -20.30
N ALA A 117 -4.24 12.52 -20.93
CA ALA A 117 -4.32 13.05 -22.28
C ALA A 117 -3.85 14.51 -22.35
N ARG A 118 -4.24 15.35 -21.39
CA ARG A 118 -3.79 16.76 -21.30
C ARG A 118 -2.29 16.85 -21.07
N LEU A 119 -1.74 16.00 -20.20
CA LEU A 119 -0.29 15.91 -19.98
C LEU A 119 0.46 15.50 -21.24
N ARG A 120 -0.02 14.47 -21.95
CA ARG A 120 0.57 14.04 -23.22
C ARG A 120 0.52 15.15 -24.28
N ALA A 121 -0.60 15.88 -24.39
CA ALA A 121 -0.73 16.99 -25.34
C ALA A 121 0.24 18.15 -25.02
N ALA A 122 0.65 18.29 -23.76
CA ALA A 122 1.65 19.25 -23.31
C ALA A 122 3.09 18.70 -23.29
N ASP A 123 3.33 17.53 -23.89
CA ASP A 123 4.61 16.78 -23.89
C ASP A 123 5.18 16.49 -22.48
N VAL A 124 4.32 16.47 -21.45
CA VAL A 124 4.70 16.05 -20.10
C VAL A 124 4.72 14.53 -20.05
N LYS A 125 5.92 13.97 -19.93
CA LYS A 125 6.15 12.51 -19.94
C LYS A 125 6.12 11.93 -18.53
N PRO A 126 5.78 10.64 -18.38
CA PRO A 126 5.96 9.95 -17.12
C PRO A 126 7.42 9.96 -16.66
N PHE A 127 7.59 10.05 -15.35
CA PHE A 127 8.86 10.03 -14.65
C PHE A 127 9.61 8.73 -14.94
N SER A 128 10.69 8.85 -15.70
CA SER A 128 11.50 7.73 -16.19
C SER A 128 13.01 8.02 -16.09
N PRO A 129 13.52 8.30 -14.88
CA PRO A 129 14.93 8.61 -14.68
C PRO A 129 15.80 7.43 -15.13
N GLY A 130 16.85 7.72 -15.91
CA GLY A 130 17.72 6.68 -16.47
C GLY A 130 17.01 5.68 -17.39
N GLY A 131 15.82 6.01 -17.91
CA GLY A 131 15.01 5.12 -18.76
C GLY A 131 14.20 4.07 -18.00
N VAL A 132 14.19 4.09 -16.66
CA VAL A 132 13.42 3.14 -15.86
C VAL A 132 11.96 3.55 -15.79
N ASP A 133 11.05 2.69 -16.23
CA ASP A 133 9.61 2.97 -16.23
C ASP A 133 8.93 2.64 -14.89
N PHE A 134 8.54 3.69 -14.16
CA PHE A 134 7.72 3.60 -12.96
C PHE A 134 6.20 3.65 -13.27
N GLY A 135 5.80 3.53 -14.54
CA GLY A 135 4.41 3.66 -14.95
C GLY A 135 3.95 5.12 -14.96
N PRO A 136 2.64 5.40 -14.79
CA PRO A 136 2.09 6.74 -14.89
C PRO A 136 2.36 7.57 -13.62
N LEU A 137 3.63 7.78 -13.29
CA LEU A 137 4.09 8.66 -12.22
C LEU A 137 4.60 9.94 -12.88
N TYR A 138 4.20 11.11 -12.40
CA TYR A 138 4.57 12.38 -13.03
C TYR A 138 5.18 13.32 -12.00
N VAL A 139 6.18 14.11 -12.41
CA VAL A 139 6.76 15.14 -11.55
C VAL A 139 5.74 16.26 -11.39
N ARG A 140 5.37 16.57 -10.13
CA ARG A 140 4.31 17.55 -9.83
C ARG A 140 4.61 18.90 -10.45
N LYS A 141 5.86 19.38 -10.35
CA LYS A 141 6.30 20.68 -10.89
C LYS A 141 5.99 20.85 -12.38
N GLU A 142 5.97 19.77 -13.14
CA GLU A 142 5.72 19.78 -14.59
C GLU A 142 4.22 19.54 -14.90
N ALA A 143 3.60 18.60 -14.20
CA ALA A 143 2.23 18.20 -14.46
C ALA A 143 1.18 19.19 -13.91
N GLU A 144 1.40 19.73 -12.72
CA GLU A 144 0.41 20.57 -12.03
C GLU A 144 0.01 21.84 -12.81
N PRO A 145 0.93 22.61 -13.42
CA PRO A 145 0.56 23.78 -14.21
C PRO A 145 -0.37 23.45 -15.39
N VAL A 146 -0.18 22.30 -16.02
CA VAL A 146 -1.03 21.83 -17.14
C VAL A 146 -2.42 21.46 -16.63
N LEU A 147 -2.49 20.72 -15.52
CA LEU A 147 -3.74 20.25 -14.94
C LEU A 147 -4.58 21.39 -14.37
N ARG A 148 -3.96 22.38 -13.70
CA ARG A 148 -4.66 23.58 -13.21
C ARG A 148 -5.30 24.37 -14.36
N ARG A 149 -4.59 24.56 -15.48
CA ARG A 149 -5.15 25.24 -16.66
C ARG A 149 -6.34 24.47 -17.23
N ALA A 150 -6.24 23.14 -17.31
CA ALA A 150 -7.32 22.31 -17.83
C ALA A 150 -8.55 22.29 -16.90
N ALA A 151 -8.35 22.27 -15.58
CA ALA A 151 -9.45 22.32 -14.62
C ALA A 151 -10.21 23.65 -14.68
N ASN A 152 -9.49 24.76 -14.90
CA ASN A 152 -10.10 26.07 -15.05
C ASN A 152 -10.84 26.24 -16.38
N SER A 153 -10.38 25.60 -17.47
CA SER A 153 -11.04 25.69 -18.78
C SER A 153 -12.35 24.89 -18.89
N ASP A 154 -12.53 23.88 -18.03
CA ASP A 154 -13.76 23.08 -18.00
C ASP A 154 -14.82 23.65 -17.01
N ALA A 155 -14.49 24.76 -16.33
CA ALA A 155 -15.37 25.45 -15.38
C ALA A 155 -16.04 26.71 -15.97
N ASP A 156 -15.61 27.16 -17.16
CA ASP A 156 -16.25 28.21 -17.98
C ASP A 156 -17.17 27.58 -19.04
#